data_AF-A0A9P6H6A6-F1
#
_entry.id   AF-A0A9P6H6A6-F1
#
_cell.length_a   1.000
_cell.length_b   1.000
_cell.length_c   1.000
_cell.angle_alpha   90.00
_cell.angle_beta   90.00
_cell.angle_gamma   90.00
#
_symmetry.space_group_name_H-M   'P 1'
#
loop_
_entity.id
_entity.type
_entity.pdbx_description
1 polymer ?
#
loop_
_entity_poly.entity_id
_entity_poly.type
_entity_poly.pdbx_seq_one_letter_code
_entity_poly.pdbx_strand_id
1 'polypeptide(L)'
;MIMIHALVTRRWISDHLWCEDRPSSHEHITLARDFTAVALAEYQRVQGVPHWILHFALNSLSLNPLPPAPVVADCLTMIAIDLGCDISNIAALHESVQVEQFCTLITQKLQTMVEAGDPDPINSKRLAICTLLPYAIFLEQGGQRGVVDAIICAARASTRLPLLYPIHAYFVTLFGKPSSPFLNQVIVLVSPHIDWEDIKHGKEAVVGWAAAVTEVADTEEVTQSVVDTLLQIAATSLRPHIPIKIWAWMKKQPSLPPVCGGRSRGTRGHLVSSIQELRDLELLKSYFLLVWSEWEWPYYPDEMELSIREDFGGIGMWGHREDLIKRLYYVLEQLDQGLEYLVQHNPYIDQINIEMAKPRYRKLQDVLLDVDSKTMKTLTQSHSTFMCALHHPCL
;
A
#
# COMPACT_ATOMS: atom_id res chain seq x y z
N MET A 1 -18.33 -34.79 1.31
CA MET A 1 -17.39 -33.76 1.81
C MET A 1 -15.92 -34.15 1.67
N ILE A 2 -15.48 -35.32 2.16
CA ILE A 2 -14.06 -35.78 2.09
C ILE A 2 -13.54 -35.93 0.65
N MET A 3 -14.39 -36.31 -0.30
CA MET A 3 -14.00 -36.57 -1.69
C MET A 3 -13.64 -35.31 -2.50
N ILE A 4 -14.37 -34.20 -2.31
CA ILE A 4 -14.06 -32.90 -2.95
C ILE A 4 -12.76 -32.35 -2.37
N HIS A 5 -12.60 -32.41 -1.04
CA HIS A 5 -11.36 -31.97 -0.39
C HIS A 5 -10.13 -32.75 -0.87
N ALA A 6 -10.25 -34.07 -1.08
CA ALA A 6 -9.16 -34.94 -1.57
C ALA A 6 -8.85 -34.77 -3.07
N LEU A 7 -9.85 -34.51 -3.91
CA LEU A 7 -9.67 -34.25 -5.34
C LEU A 7 -9.05 -32.88 -5.62
N VAL A 8 -9.37 -31.88 -4.79
CA VAL A 8 -8.97 -30.48 -4.99
C VAL A 8 -7.59 -30.20 -4.39
N THR A 9 -7.25 -30.79 -3.24
CA THR A 9 -5.93 -30.60 -2.57
C THR A 9 -4.75 -31.20 -3.32
N ARG A 10 -4.95 -32.25 -4.14
CA ARG A 10 -3.83 -32.89 -4.87
C ARG A 10 -3.61 -32.41 -6.30
N ARG A 11 -4.60 -31.80 -6.95
CA ARG A 11 -4.53 -31.53 -8.40
C ARG A 11 -4.76 -30.07 -8.81
N TRP A 12 -5.40 -29.24 -7.96
CA TRP A 12 -5.92 -27.92 -8.39
C TRP A 12 -5.50 -26.72 -7.52
N ILE A 13 -4.94 -26.98 -6.33
CA ILE A 13 -4.49 -25.96 -5.35
C ILE A 13 -2.99 -25.65 -5.44
N SER A 14 -2.21 -26.42 -6.20
CA SER A 14 -0.80 -26.04 -6.44
C SER A 14 -0.75 -24.87 -7.42
N ASP A 15 -0.07 -23.79 -7.03
CA ASP A 15 0.21 -22.56 -7.80
C ASP A 15 0.84 -22.79 -9.20
N HIS A 16 1.09 -24.04 -9.58
CA HIS A 16 1.82 -24.44 -10.78
C HIS A 16 1.01 -25.32 -11.76
N LEU A 17 -0.20 -25.77 -11.40
CA LEU A 17 -0.88 -26.83 -12.17
C LEU A 17 -1.91 -26.37 -13.22
N TRP A 18 -2.34 -25.10 -13.25
CA TRP A 18 -3.26 -24.64 -14.30
C TRP A 18 -2.58 -24.43 -15.67
N CYS A 19 -1.25 -24.57 -15.75
CA CYS A 19 -0.52 -24.48 -17.01
C CYS A 19 -0.55 -25.78 -17.83
N GLU A 20 -0.72 -26.95 -17.20
CA GLU A 20 -0.54 -28.24 -17.90
C GLU A 20 -1.84 -29.02 -18.13
N ASP A 21 -2.86 -28.88 -17.26
CA ASP A 21 -4.17 -29.57 -17.39
C ASP A 21 -5.34 -28.58 -17.13
N ARG A 22 -5.76 -27.81 -18.15
CA ARG A 22 -6.99 -26.99 -18.01
C ARG A 22 -8.23 -27.89 -18.02
N PRO A 23 -9.20 -27.69 -17.11
CA PRO A 23 -10.44 -28.44 -17.14
C PRO A 23 -11.20 -28.11 -18.42
N SER A 24 -11.92 -29.09 -18.97
CA SER A 24 -12.86 -28.80 -20.05
C SER A 24 -13.91 -27.79 -19.56
N SER A 25 -14.52 -27.02 -20.46
CA SER A 25 -15.53 -26.02 -20.07
C SER A 25 -16.69 -26.64 -19.28
N HIS A 26 -17.07 -27.89 -19.60
CA HIS A 26 -18.13 -28.60 -18.88
C HIS A 26 -17.72 -29.02 -17.46
N GLU A 27 -16.49 -29.51 -17.30
CA GLU A 27 -15.94 -29.83 -15.97
C GLU A 27 -15.79 -28.58 -15.11
N HIS A 28 -15.34 -27.46 -15.71
CA HIS A 28 -15.18 -26.20 -14.99
C HIS A 28 -16.51 -25.64 -14.51
N ILE A 29 -17.56 -25.67 -15.34
CA ILE A 29 -18.91 -25.25 -14.94
C ILE A 29 -19.46 -26.13 -13.81
N THR A 30 -19.32 -27.46 -13.94
CA THR A 30 -19.81 -28.39 -12.90
C THR A 30 -19.11 -28.15 -11.58
N LEU A 31 -17.78 -28.01 -11.61
CA LEU A 31 -16.98 -27.77 -10.42
C LEU A 31 -17.30 -26.41 -9.76
N ALA A 32 -17.48 -25.37 -10.56
CA ALA A 32 -17.82 -24.04 -10.06
C ALA A 32 -19.18 -24.08 -9.31
N ARG A 33 -20.19 -24.75 -9.87
CA ARG A 33 -21.50 -24.92 -9.22
C ARG A 33 -21.42 -25.69 -7.91
N ASP A 34 -20.65 -26.79 -7.89
CA ASP A 34 -20.44 -27.57 -6.67
C ASP A 34 -19.81 -26.71 -5.57
N PHE A 35 -18.83 -25.87 -5.91
CA PHE A 35 -18.21 -24.96 -4.96
C PHE A 35 -19.14 -23.85 -4.51
N THR A 36 -20.01 -23.34 -5.39
CA THR A 36 -21.04 -22.35 -5.03
C THR A 36 -22.00 -22.94 -3.98
N ALA A 37 -22.44 -24.19 -4.18
CA ALA A 37 -23.30 -24.89 -3.24
C ALA A 37 -22.62 -25.12 -1.88
N VAL A 38 -21.34 -25.51 -1.89
CA VAL A 38 -20.55 -25.68 -0.66
C VAL A 38 -20.33 -24.33 0.05
N ALA A 39 -20.04 -23.26 -0.69
CA ALA A 39 -19.86 -21.93 -0.14
C ALA A 39 -21.12 -21.47 0.60
N LEU A 40 -22.31 -21.67 0.01
CA LEU A 40 -23.59 -21.34 0.63
C LEU A 40 -23.83 -22.15 1.91
N ALA A 41 -23.62 -23.46 1.86
CA ALA A 41 -23.82 -24.34 3.01
C ALA A 41 -22.88 -24.00 4.17
N GLU A 42 -21.60 -23.74 3.89
CA GLU A 42 -20.62 -23.36 4.91
C GLU A 42 -20.89 -21.96 5.46
N TYR A 43 -21.28 -21.00 4.62
CA TYR A 43 -21.63 -19.66 5.07
C TYR A 43 -22.81 -19.69 6.05
N GLN A 44 -23.84 -20.50 5.78
CA GLN A 44 -24.95 -20.68 6.72
C GLN A 44 -24.51 -21.30 8.05
N ARG A 45 -23.45 -22.12 8.05
CA ARG A 45 -22.93 -22.81 9.24
C ARG A 45 -22.00 -21.94 10.10
N VAL A 46 -21.09 -21.19 9.47
CA VAL A 46 -19.99 -20.49 10.16
C VAL A 46 -19.82 -19.02 9.76
N GLN A 47 -20.72 -18.47 8.95
CA GLN A 47 -20.69 -17.07 8.48
C GLN A 47 -19.40 -16.70 7.71
N GLY A 48 -18.85 -17.67 6.97
CA GLY A 48 -17.68 -17.49 6.12
C GLY A 48 -17.54 -18.58 5.07
N VAL A 49 -16.87 -18.24 3.97
CA VAL A 49 -16.54 -19.16 2.89
C VAL A 49 -15.13 -19.72 3.11
N PRO A 50 -14.92 -21.04 3.01
CA PRO A 50 -13.59 -21.64 3.11
C PRO A 50 -12.58 -21.02 2.12
N HIS A 51 -11.36 -20.72 2.60
CA HIS A 51 -10.33 -20.05 1.80
C HIS A 51 -10.02 -20.75 0.47
N TRP A 52 -10.06 -22.09 0.42
CA TRP A 52 -9.79 -22.84 -0.80
C TRP A 52 -10.85 -22.62 -1.89
N ILE A 53 -12.09 -22.27 -1.53
CA ILE A 53 -13.12 -21.87 -2.49
C ILE A 53 -12.78 -20.50 -3.07
N LEU A 54 -12.38 -19.55 -2.23
CA LEU A 54 -11.97 -18.22 -2.69
C LEU A 54 -10.70 -18.29 -3.54
N HIS A 55 -9.76 -19.19 -3.25
CA HIS A 55 -8.60 -19.45 -4.12
C HIS A 55 -9.02 -20.00 -5.49
N PHE A 56 -10.01 -20.89 -5.54
CA PHE A 56 -10.56 -21.35 -6.81
C PHE A 56 -11.18 -20.21 -7.62
N ALA A 57 -11.98 -19.36 -6.96
CA ALA A 57 -12.59 -18.21 -7.60
C ALA A 57 -11.52 -17.25 -8.13
N LEU A 58 -10.47 -16.96 -7.35
CA LEU A 58 -9.35 -16.13 -7.75
C LEU A 58 -8.66 -16.68 -8.99
N ASN A 59 -8.29 -17.96 -8.96
CA ASN A 59 -7.61 -18.61 -10.08
C ASN A 59 -8.47 -18.57 -11.34
N SER A 60 -9.77 -18.87 -11.22
CA SER A 60 -10.70 -18.86 -12.35
C SER A 60 -10.88 -17.46 -12.94
N LEU A 61 -11.04 -16.44 -12.09
CA LEU A 61 -11.21 -15.04 -12.50
C LEU A 61 -9.92 -14.39 -13.02
N SER A 62 -8.76 -14.99 -12.73
CA SER A 62 -7.46 -14.53 -13.24
C SER A 62 -7.10 -15.11 -14.61
N LEU A 63 -7.88 -16.07 -15.14
CA LEU A 63 -7.60 -16.69 -16.43
C LEU A 63 -7.71 -15.68 -17.57
N ASN A 64 -6.78 -15.79 -18.54
CA ASN A 64 -6.84 -15.08 -19.80
C ASN A 64 -6.76 -16.09 -20.96
N PRO A 65 -7.80 -16.20 -21.82
CA PRO A 65 -9.09 -15.50 -21.74
C PRO A 65 -9.90 -15.92 -20.51
N LEU A 66 -10.86 -15.08 -20.11
CA LEU A 66 -11.79 -15.39 -19.02
C LEU A 66 -12.56 -16.68 -19.26
N PRO A 67 -12.98 -17.38 -18.19
CA PRO A 67 -13.81 -18.57 -18.32
C PRO A 67 -15.22 -18.20 -18.81
N PRO A 68 -16.02 -19.19 -19.23
CA PRO A 68 -17.41 -18.96 -19.67
C PRO A 68 -18.24 -18.22 -18.62
N ALA A 69 -19.19 -17.40 -19.06
CA ALA A 69 -20.04 -16.57 -18.19
C ALA A 69 -20.68 -17.31 -16.99
N PRO A 70 -21.13 -18.59 -17.09
CA PRO A 70 -21.62 -19.32 -15.93
C PRO A 70 -20.57 -19.52 -14.82
N VAL A 71 -19.31 -19.80 -15.19
CA VAL A 71 -18.21 -19.95 -14.23
C VAL A 71 -17.90 -18.62 -13.57
N VAL A 72 -17.92 -17.53 -14.33
CA VAL A 72 -17.74 -16.17 -13.79
C VAL A 72 -18.85 -15.86 -12.78
N ALA A 73 -20.11 -16.11 -13.14
CA ALA A 73 -21.25 -15.91 -12.25
C ALA A 73 -21.13 -16.73 -10.96
N ASP A 74 -20.72 -18.00 -11.06
CA ASP A 74 -20.46 -18.86 -9.90
C ASP A 74 -19.35 -18.30 -9.00
N CYS A 75 -18.22 -17.88 -9.57
CA CYS A 75 -17.12 -17.30 -8.80
C CYS A 75 -17.52 -15.99 -8.10
N LEU A 76 -18.25 -15.10 -8.79
CA LEU A 76 -18.78 -13.89 -8.20
C LEU A 76 -19.82 -14.18 -7.12
N THR A 77 -20.60 -15.25 -7.28
CA THR A 77 -21.54 -15.71 -6.26
C THR A 77 -20.81 -16.13 -4.98
N MET A 78 -19.72 -16.90 -5.08
CA MET A 78 -18.91 -17.30 -3.92
C MET A 78 -18.36 -16.07 -3.16
N ILE A 79 -17.89 -15.05 -3.90
CA ILE A 79 -17.40 -13.79 -3.33
C ILE A 79 -18.55 -13.03 -2.65
N ALA A 80 -19.69 -12.88 -3.33
CA ALA A 80 -20.86 -12.18 -2.79
C ALA A 80 -21.40 -12.84 -1.51
N ILE A 81 -21.42 -14.18 -1.47
CA ILE A 81 -21.75 -14.95 -0.27
C ILE A 81 -20.78 -14.61 0.86
N ASP A 82 -19.46 -14.67 0.62
CA ASP A 82 -18.48 -14.39 1.68
C ASP A 82 -18.60 -12.96 2.21
N LEU A 83 -18.83 -11.98 1.34
CA LEU A 83 -19.07 -10.59 1.71
C LEU A 83 -20.37 -10.39 2.51
N GLY A 84 -21.26 -11.38 2.58
CA GLY A 84 -22.54 -11.27 3.25
C GLY A 84 -23.52 -10.39 2.47
N CYS A 85 -23.53 -10.52 1.14
CA CYS A 85 -24.60 -9.99 0.31
C CYS A 85 -25.88 -10.81 0.53
N ASP A 86 -27.06 -10.20 0.32
CA ASP A 86 -28.34 -10.88 0.55
C ASP A 86 -28.51 -12.07 -0.42
N ILE A 87 -28.55 -13.27 0.17
CA ILE A 87 -28.63 -14.56 -0.54
C ILE A 87 -29.94 -14.68 -1.33
N SER A 88 -31.02 -14.03 -0.88
CA SER A 88 -32.31 -14.06 -1.60
C SER A 88 -32.22 -13.36 -2.96
N ASN A 89 -31.41 -12.30 -3.05
CA ASN A 89 -31.09 -11.64 -4.31
C ASN A 89 -30.12 -12.50 -5.15
N ILE A 90 -29.13 -13.14 -4.53
CA ILE A 90 -28.15 -13.99 -5.22
C ILE A 90 -28.80 -15.14 -6.00
N ALA A 91 -29.80 -15.82 -5.42
CA ALA A 91 -30.46 -16.95 -6.07
C ALA A 91 -31.17 -16.55 -7.38
N ALA A 92 -31.86 -15.41 -7.39
CA ALA A 92 -32.52 -14.89 -8.59
C ALA A 92 -31.53 -14.43 -9.68
N LEU A 93 -30.36 -13.93 -9.27
CA LEU A 93 -29.28 -13.49 -10.18
C LEU A 93 -28.55 -14.65 -10.86
N HIS A 94 -28.43 -15.77 -10.14
CA HIS A 94 -27.75 -16.96 -10.63
C HIS A 94 -28.52 -17.65 -11.76
N GLU A 95 -29.86 -17.75 -11.63
CA GLU A 95 -30.74 -18.37 -12.62
C GLU A 95 -30.72 -17.64 -13.98
N SER A 96 -30.38 -16.35 -14.00
CA SER A 96 -30.38 -15.50 -15.19
C SER A 96 -28.98 -15.21 -15.77
N VAL A 97 -27.89 -15.70 -15.15
CA VAL A 97 -26.48 -15.44 -15.51
C VAL A 97 -26.21 -13.93 -15.68
N GLN A 98 -26.72 -13.11 -14.75
CA GLN A 98 -26.58 -11.65 -14.81
C GLN A 98 -25.32 -11.19 -14.07
N VAL A 99 -24.16 -11.44 -14.69
CA VAL A 99 -22.82 -11.12 -14.17
C VAL A 99 -22.67 -9.64 -13.76
N GLU A 100 -23.26 -8.71 -14.51
CA GLU A 100 -23.22 -7.27 -14.19
C GLU A 100 -23.91 -6.94 -12.87
N GLN A 101 -25.02 -7.61 -12.56
CA GLN A 101 -25.78 -7.38 -11.34
C GLN A 101 -25.03 -7.89 -10.10
N PHE A 102 -24.26 -8.98 -10.22
CA PHE A 102 -23.33 -9.39 -9.17
C PHE A 102 -22.28 -8.32 -8.90
N CYS A 103 -21.74 -7.69 -9.94
CA CYS A 103 -20.76 -6.61 -9.78
C CYS A 103 -21.38 -5.40 -9.08
N THR A 104 -22.60 -4.99 -9.45
CA THR A 104 -23.33 -3.92 -8.78
C THR A 104 -23.57 -4.24 -7.31
N LEU A 105 -24.03 -5.44 -7.00
CA LEU A 105 -24.31 -5.88 -5.63
C LEU A 105 -23.05 -5.87 -4.75
N ILE A 106 -21.95 -6.44 -5.27
CA ILE A 106 -20.66 -6.46 -4.56
C ILE A 106 -20.14 -5.04 -4.37
N THR A 107 -20.20 -4.20 -5.40
CA THR A 107 -19.76 -2.79 -5.32
C THR A 107 -20.52 -2.03 -4.23
N GLN A 108 -21.85 -2.14 -4.22
CA GLN A 108 -22.69 -1.51 -3.19
C GLN A 108 -22.34 -2.03 -1.80
N LYS A 109 -22.13 -3.34 -1.65
CA LYS A 109 -21.75 -3.93 -0.36
C LYS A 109 -20.41 -3.38 0.15
N LEU A 110 -19.41 -3.27 -0.71
CA LEU A 110 -18.11 -2.70 -0.35
C LEU A 110 -18.23 -1.23 0.04
N GLN A 111 -19.01 -0.44 -0.70
CA GLN A 111 -19.27 0.96 -0.37
C GLN A 111 -19.92 1.10 1.01
N THR A 112 -20.96 0.31 1.31
CA THR A 112 -21.61 0.31 2.63
C THR A 112 -20.64 -0.08 3.75
N MET A 113 -19.75 -1.04 3.51
CA MET A 113 -18.74 -1.43 4.50
C MET A 113 -17.74 -0.30 4.78
N VAL A 114 -17.31 0.43 3.73
CA VAL A 114 -16.41 1.58 3.86
C VAL A 114 -17.11 2.75 4.57
N GLU A 115 -18.35 3.06 4.19
CA GLU A 115 -19.16 4.13 4.78
C GLU A 115 -19.48 3.89 6.27
N ALA A 116 -19.56 2.63 6.69
CA ALA A 116 -19.77 2.28 8.09
C ALA A 116 -18.60 2.69 9.00
N GLY A 117 -17.40 2.91 8.44
CA GLY A 117 -16.22 3.39 9.16
C GLY A 117 -15.58 2.39 10.13
N ASP A 118 -16.08 1.14 10.19
CA ASP A 118 -15.49 0.05 10.98
C ASP A 118 -14.56 -0.80 10.09
N PRO A 119 -13.23 -0.84 10.38
CA PRO A 119 -12.29 -1.62 9.59
C PRO A 119 -12.42 -3.14 9.80
N ASP A 120 -12.99 -3.60 10.91
CA ASP A 120 -13.00 -5.03 11.26
C ASP A 120 -13.80 -5.91 10.28
N PRO A 121 -15.01 -5.52 9.84
CA PRO A 121 -15.72 -6.21 8.77
C PRO A 121 -14.89 -6.34 7.50
N ILE A 122 -14.20 -5.28 7.07
CA ILE A 122 -13.36 -5.28 5.86
C ILE A 122 -12.16 -6.21 6.05
N ASN A 123 -11.48 -6.12 7.20
CA ASN A 123 -10.35 -6.96 7.57
C ASN A 123 -10.70 -8.46 7.56
N SER A 124 -11.92 -8.79 8.00
CA SER A 124 -12.43 -10.17 8.02
C SER A 124 -12.73 -10.71 6.62
N LYS A 125 -13.06 -9.85 5.66
CA LYS A 125 -13.45 -10.20 4.28
C LYS A 125 -12.37 -9.94 3.23
N ARG A 126 -11.16 -9.63 3.69
CA ARG A 126 -10.01 -9.31 2.83
C ARG A 126 -9.81 -10.27 1.65
N LEU A 127 -9.92 -11.58 1.87
CA LEU A 127 -9.64 -12.58 0.84
C LEU A 127 -10.67 -12.51 -0.29
N ALA A 128 -11.95 -12.31 0.03
CA ALA A 128 -13.00 -12.15 -0.96
C ALA A 128 -12.83 -10.85 -1.77
N ILE A 129 -12.51 -9.73 -1.10
CA ILE A 129 -12.24 -8.43 -1.74
C ILE A 129 -11.07 -8.55 -2.74
N CYS A 130 -9.97 -9.13 -2.26
CA CYS A 130 -8.76 -9.42 -3.02
C CYS A 130 -9.10 -10.28 -4.26
N THR A 131 -9.89 -11.34 -4.08
CA THR A 131 -10.28 -12.29 -5.12
C THR A 131 -10.98 -11.64 -6.32
N LEU A 132 -11.66 -10.51 -6.11
CA LEU A 132 -12.40 -9.80 -7.16
C LEU A 132 -11.50 -8.98 -8.10
N LEU A 133 -10.30 -8.58 -7.65
CA LEU A 133 -9.46 -7.62 -8.35
C LEU A 133 -9.10 -8.02 -9.80
N PRO A 134 -8.72 -9.27 -10.11
CA PRO A 134 -8.40 -9.66 -11.48
C PRO A 134 -9.57 -9.41 -12.45
N TYR A 135 -10.77 -9.77 -11.99
CA TYR A 135 -11.99 -9.61 -12.77
C TYR A 135 -12.39 -8.15 -12.90
N ALA A 136 -12.27 -7.36 -11.84
CA ALA A 136 -12.54 -5.93 -11.88
C ALA A 136 -11.66 -5.22 -12.93
N ILE A 137 -10.36 -5.52 -12.96
CA ILE A 137 -9.45 -4.97 -13.98
C ILE A 137 -9.86 -5.39 -15.39
N PHE A 138 -10.29 -6.64 -15.59
CA PHE A 138 -10.80 -7.09 -16.88
C PHE A 138 -12.04 -6.29 -17.32
N LEU A 139 -13.01 -6.10 -16.43
CA LEU A 139 -14.23 -5.32 -16.72
C LEU A 139 -13.91 -3.88 -17.11
N GLU A 140 -13.00 -3.24 -16.40
CA GLU A 140 -12.63 -1.85 -16.67
C GLU A 140 -11.88 -1.69 -18.00
N GLN A 141 -11.10 -2.69 -18.42
CA GLN A 141 -10.54 -2.75 -19.78
C GLN A 141 -11.62 -2.82 -20.86
N GLY A 142 -12.79 -3.38 -20.53
CA GLY A 142 -14.01 -3.38 -21.36
C GLY A 142 -14.87 -2.11 -21.24
N GLY A 143 -14.45 -1.12 -20.44
CA GLY A 143 -15.14 0.16 -20.26
C GLY A 143 -16.16 0.24 -19.12
N GLN A 144 -16.31 -0.83 -18.32
CA GLN A 144 -17.22 -0.86 -17.18
C GLN A 144 -16.51 -0.43 -15.89
N ARG A 145 -16.57 0.86 -15.53
CA ARG A 145 -15.83 1.45 -14.39
C ARG A 145 -16.56 1.30 -13.05
N GLY A 146 -15.81 1.16 -11.96
CA GLY A 146 -16.30 1.41 -10.59
C GLY A 146 -16.08 0.25 -9.62
N VAL A 147 -15.85 -0.96 -10.11
CA VAL A 147 -15.54 -2.11 -9.24
C VAL A 147 -14.12 -1.98 -8.68
N VAL A 148 -13.15 -1.50 -9.48
CA VAL A 148 -11.78 -1.32 -8.99
C VAL A 148 -11.71 -0.20 -7.94
N ASP A 149 -12.42 0.91 -8.16
CA ASP A 149 -12.51 2.00 -7.18
C ASP A 149 -13.06 1.51 -5.84
N ALA A 150 -14.13 0.70 -5.85
CA ALA A 150 -14.69 0.13 -4.62
C ALA A 150 -13.71 -0.81 -3.90
N ILE A 151 -12.95 -1.63 -4.63
CA ILE A 151 -11.91 -2.50 -4.06
C ILE A 151 -10.79 -1.66 -3.44
N ILE A 152 -10.33 -0.60 -4.12
CA ILE A 152 -9.28 0.29 -3.61
C ILE A 152 -9.75 1.01 -2.35
N CYS A 153 -10.96 1.56 -2.34
CA CYS A 153 -11.55 2.19 -1.15
C CYS A 153 -11.65 1.21 0.03
N ALA A 154 -12.07 -0.03 -0.22
CA ALA A 154 -12.11 -1.07 0.81
C ALA A 154 -10.71 -1.44 1.31
N ALA A 155 -9.72 -1.58 0.41
CA ALA A 155 -8.34 -1.87 0.77
C ALA A 155 -7.72 -0.78 1.66
N ARG A 156 -8.09 0.49 1.45
CA ARG A 156 -7.64 1.62 2.29
C ARG A 156 -8.30 1.69 3.65
N ALA A 157 -9.60 1.43 3.70
CA ALA A 157 -10.32 1.35 4.96
C ALA A 157 -9.81 0.20 5.85
N SER A 158 -9.05 -0.74 5.27
CA SER A 158 -8.35 -1.77 6.01
C SER A 158 -6.98 -1.29 6.50
N THR A 159 -6.80 -1.25 7.82
CA THR A 159 -5.55 -0.85 8.48
C THR A 159 -4.44 -1.92 8.46
N ARG A 160 -4.66 -3.09 7.84
CA ARG A 160 -3.81 -4.30 8.05
C ARG A 160 -3.56 -5.18 6.82
N LEU A 161 -3.69 -4.69 5.58
CA LEU A 161 -3.56 -5.56 4.41
C LEU A 161 -2.26 -5.36 3.62
N PRO A 162 -1.26 -6.24 3.81
CA PRO A 162 -0.68 -6.88 2.64
C PRO A 162 -1.76 -7.80 2.02
N LEU A 163 -2.06 -7.58 0.74
CA LEU A 163 -2.79 -8.49 -0.13
C LEU A 163 -2.17 -9.88 0.01
N LEU A 164 -3.04 -10.87 0.03
CA LEU A 164 -2.65 -12.24 0.33
C LEU A 164 -1.78 -12.82 -0.79
N TYR A 165 -0.84 -13.68 -0.39
CA TYR A 165 0.05 -14.50 -1.21
C TYR A 165 -0.54 -15.00 -2.55
N PRO A 166 -1.81 -15.45 -2.63
CA PRO A 166 -2.38 -15.95 -3.88
C PRO A 166 -2.46 -14.91 -5.02
N ILE A 167 -2.55 -13.61 -4.73
CA ILE A 167 -2.68 -12.56 -5.77
C ILE A 167 -1.32 -12.10 -6.28
N HIS A 168 -0.23 -12.37 -5.57
CA HIS A 168 1.11 -11.99 -6.02
C HIS A 168 1.41 -12.52 -7.42
N ALA A 169 1.01 -13.78 -7.70
CA ALA A 169 1.15 -14.35 -9.03
C ALA A 169 0.42 -13.54 -10.10
N TYR A 170 -0.78 -13.05 -9.82
CA TYR A 170 -1.55 -12.20 -10.74
C TYR A 170 -0.89 -10.83 -10.93
N PHE A 171 -0.42 -10.16 -9.87
CA PHE A 171 0.28 -8.86 -9.99
C PHE A 171 1.53 -8.94 -10.86
N VAL A 172 2.32 -10.01 -10.72
CA VAL A 172 3.49 -10.23 -11.57
C VAL A 172 3.09 -10.24 -13.05
N THR A 173 1.93 -10.83 -13.39
CA THR A 173 1.43 -10.75 -14.78
C THR A 173 0.97 -9.36 -15.18
N LEU A 174 0.42 -8.55 -14.25
CA LEU A 174 0.01 -7.17 -14.54
C LEU A 174 1.18 -6.28 -14.91
N PHE A 175 2.31 -6.41 -14.19
CA PHE A 175 3.52 -5.63 -14.48
C PHE A 175 4.11 -5.93 -15.87
N GLY A 176 3.80 -7.10 -16.44
CA GLY A 176 4.20 -7.48 -17.80
C GLY A 176 3.20 -7.14 -18.91
N LYS A 177 2.01 -6.59 -18.59
CA LYS A 177 1.01 -6.22 -19.59
C LYS A 177 1.36 -4.89 -20.28
N PRO A 178 0.91 -4.67 -21.53
CA PRO A 178 1.05 -3.37 -22.19
C PRO A 178 0.42 -2.26 -21.34
N SER A 179 1.16 -1.17 -21.16
CA SER A 179 0.71 -0.03 -20.37
C SER A 179 -0.53 0.62 -20.98
N SER A 180 -1.53 0.87 -20.14
CA SER A 180 -2.64 1.77 -20.42
C SER A 180 -2.79 2.74 -19.25
N PRO A 181 -3.29 3.97 -19.46
CA PRO A 181 -3.40 4.96 -18.38
C PRO A 181 -4.15 4.42 -17.15
N PHE A 182 -5.25 3.71 -17.40
CA PHE A 182 -6.03 3.04 -16.36
C PHE A 182 -5.23 1.95 -15.64
N LEU A 183 -4.62 1.02 -16.40
CA LEU A 183 -3.88 -0.08 -15.79
C LEU A 183 -2.70 0.43 -14.96
N ASN A 184 -2.02 1.49 -15.41
CA ASN A 184 -0.95 2.13 -14.67
C ASN A 184 -1.45 2.70 -13.34
N GLN A 185 -2.62 3.35 -13.34
CA GLN A 185 -3.25 3.85 -12.12
C GLN A 185 -3.56 2.72 -11.14
N VAL A 186 -4.18 1.63 -11.62
CA VAL A 186 -4.48 0.46 -10.76
C VAL A 186 -3.21 -0.15 -10.18
N ILE A 187 -2.18 -0.33 -11.02
CA ILE A 187 -0.88 -0.84 -10.56
C ILE A 187 -0.37 0.02 -9.40
N VAL A 188 -0.37 1.35 -9.56
CA VAL A 188 0.15 2.26 -8.53
C VAL A 188 -0.68 2.23 -7.26
N LEU A 189 -2.01 2.29 -7.36
CA LEU A 189 -2.91 2.37 -6.20
C LEU A 189 -2.96 1.08 -5.39
N VAL A 190 -2.72 -0.07 -6.03
CA VAL A 190 -2.78 -1.38 -5.35
C VAL A 190 -1.41 -1.83 -4.83
N SER A 191 -0.32 -1.28 -5.36
CA SER A 191 1.05 -1.63 -4.97
C SER A 191 1.41 -1.49 -3.48
N PRO A 192 0.87 -0.53 -2.71
CA PRO A 192 1.04 -0.46 -1.25
C PRO A 192 0.61 -1.72 -0.52
N HIS A 193 -0.24 -2.51 -1.14
CA HIS A 193 -0.77 -3.71 -0.54
C HIS A 193 -0.09 -4.97 -1.10
N ILE A 194 0.98 -4.88 -1.88
CA ILE A 194 1.71 -6.07 -2.35
C ILE A 194 2.81 -6.42 -1.34
N ASP A 195 3.00 -7.71 -1.03
CA ASP A 195 4.18 -8.11 -0.28
C ASP A 195 5.42 -8.14 -1.18
N TRP A 196 6.17 -7.04 -1.15
CA TRP A 196 7.39 -6.88 -1.94
C TRP A 196 8.58 -7.72 -1.44
N GLU A 197 8.52 -8.33 -0.25
CA GLU A 197 9.57 -9.24 0.23
C GLU A 197 9.50 -10.61 -0.45
N ASP A 198 8.28 -11.10 -0.75
CA ASP A 198 8.03 -12.45 -1.27
C ASP A 198 7.58 -12.48 -2.75
N ILE A 199 7.70 -11.37 -3.48
CA ILE A 199 7.27 -11.29 -4.88
C ILE A 199 8.21 -12.07 -5.82
N LYS A 200 7.63 -13.04 -6.55
CA LYS A 200 8.33 -13.75 -7.63
C LYS A 200 8.68 -12.76 -8.75
N HIS A 201 9.87 -12.87 -9.34
CA HIS A 201 10.34 -11.95 -10.39
C HIS A 201 10.34 -10.48 -9.93
N GLY A 202 10.77 -10.23 -8.68
CA GLY A 202 10.67 -8.91 -8.07
C GLY A 202 11.39 -7.80 -8.83
N LYS A 203 12.50 -8.10 -9.52
CA LYS A 203 13.17 -7.12 -10.38
C LYS A 203 12.24 -6.63 -11.50
N GLU A 204 11.65 -7.55 -12.25
CA GLU A 204 10.73 -7.24 -13.34
C GLU A 204 9.48 -6.51 -12.82
N ALA A 205 8.96 -6.92 -11.66
CA ALA A 205 7.84 -6.25 -11.01
C ALA A 205 8.16 -4.79 -10.64
N VAL A 206 9.34 -4.52 -10.06
CA VAL A 206 9.77 -3.14 -9.74
C VAL A 206 9.94 -2.29 -11.00
N VAL A 207 10.47 -2.87 -12.09
CA VAL A 207 10.61 -2.16 -13.36
C VAL A 207 9.23 -1.82 -13.95
N GLY A 208 8.29 -2.77 -13.95
CA GLY A 208 6.93 -2.54 -14.43
C GLY A 208 6.16 -1.54 -13.58
N TRP A 209 6.28 -1.63 -12.26
CA TRP A 209 5.74 -0.63 -11.32
C TRP A 209 6.31 0.76 -11.60
N ALA A 210 7.63 0.91 -11.68
CA ALA A 210 8.27 2.19 -11.93
C ALA A 210 7.88 2.80 -13.28
N ALA A 211 7.64 1.97 -14.30
CA ALA A 211 7.10 2.41 -15.58
C ALA A 211 5.66 2.93 -15.43
N ALA A 212 4.80 2.23 -14.71
CA ALA A 212 3.44 2.69 -14.42
C ALA A 212 3.45 4.03 -13.66
N VAL A 213 4.30 4.17 -12.63
CA VAL A 213 4.47 5.41 -11.86
C VAL A 213 4.80 6.61 -12.75
N THR A 214 5.57 6.42 -13.82
CA THR A 214 5.97 7.54 -14.69
C THR A 214 4.89 8.00 -15.65
N GLU A 215 3.81 7.23 -15.79
CA GLU A 215 2.73 7.46 -16.76
C GLU A 215 1.40 7.83 -16.09
N VAL A 216 1.34 7.82 -14.75
CA VAL A 216 0.13 8.21 -14.00
C VAL A 216 0.11 9.71 -13.70
N ALA A 217 -1.11 10.26 -13.64
CA ALA A 217 -1.31 11.64 -13.23
C ALA A 217 -0.92 11.85 -11.76
N ASP A 218 -0.39 13.03 -11.45
CA ASP A 218 -0.01 13.42 -10.11
C ASP A 218 -1.24 13.88 -9.32
N THR A 219 -1.82 12.96 -8.55
CA THR A 219 -2.84 13.25 -7.55
C THR A 219 -2.29 12.94 -6.16
N GLU A 220 -2.87 13.52 -5.12
CA GLU A 220 -2.47 13.25 -3.73
C GLU A 220 -2.52 11.75 -3.40
N GLU A 221 -3.59 11.10 -3.84
CA GLU A 221 -3.82 9.66 -3.69
C GLU A 221 -2.73 8.81 -4.38
N VAL A 222 -2.38 9.17 -5.61
CA VAL A 222 -1.32 8.51 -6.37
C VAL A 222 0.02 8.75 -5.69
N THR A 223 0.35 9.98 -5.33
CA THR A 223 1.60 10.34 -4.65
C THR A 223 1.77 9.55 -3.36
N GLN A 224 0.73 9.46 -2.55
CA GLN A 224 0.76 8.70 -1.31
C GLN A 224 1.01 7.21 -1.56
N SER A 225 0.35 6.63 -2.56
CA SER A 225 0.52 5.21 -2.93
C SER A 225 1.92 4.93 -3.49
N VAL A 226 2.47 5.83 -4.30
CA VAL A 226 3.84 5.73 -4.84
C VAL A 226 4.86 5.76 -3.71
N VAL A 227 4.74 6.75 -2.81
CA VAL A 227 5.67 6.92 -1.69
C VAL A 227 5.63 5.73 -0.75
N ASP A 228 4.43 5.21 -0.45
CA ASP A 228 4.29 4.04 0.41
C ASP A 228 4.96 2.81 -0.22
N THR A 229 4.63 2.52 -1.47
CA THR A 229 5.23 1.41 -2.22
C THR A 229 6.74 1.55 -2.32
N LEU A 230 7.24 2.76 -2.59
CA LEU A 230 8.67 3.05 -2.70
C LEU A 230 9.41 2.65 -1.42
N LEU A 231 8.90 3.06 -0.24
CA LEU A 231 9.52 2.71 1.04
C LEU A 231 9.44 1.22 1.34
N GLN A 232 8.35 0.55 0.94
CA GLN A 232 8.24 -0.90 1.05
C GLN A 232 9.31 -1.61 0.23
N ILE A 233 9.42 -1.31 -1.07
CA ILE A 233 10.42 -1.91 -1.97
C ILE A 233 11.83 -1.59 -1.46
N ALA A 234 12.08 -0.36 -1.03
CA ALA A 234 13.40 0.09 -0.60
C ALA A 234 13.90 -0.60 0.68
N ALA A 235 12.98 -1.11 1.50
CA ALA A 235 13.29 -1.90 2.69
C ALA A 235 13.60 -3.39 2.39
N THR A 236 13.59 -3.80 1.11
CA THR A 236 13.85 -5.17 0.65
C THR A 236 15.14 -5.28 -0.17
N SER A 237 15.49 -6.49 -0.61
CA SER A 237 16.58 -6.74 -1.56
C SER A 237 16.34 -6.15 -2.96
N LEU A 238 15.12 -5.71 -3.26
CA LEU A 238 14.75 -5.13 -4.56
C LEU A 238 15.15 -3.66 -4.72
N ARG A 239 15.59 -3.01 -3.64
CA ARG A 239 16.03 -1.60 -3.63
C ARG A 239 16.93 -1.19 -4.80
N PRO A 240 17.98 -1.96 -5.20
CA PRO A 240 18.86 -1.56 -6.30
C PRO A 240 18.16 -1.44 -7.66
N HIS A 241 16.93 -1.94 -7.78
CA HIS A 241 16.15 -1.89 -9.02
C HIS A 241 15.22 -0.67 -9.09
N ILE A 242 15.08 0.12 -8.02
CA ILE A 242 14.28 1.34 -8.02
C ILE A 242 15.01 2.40 -8.86
N PRO A 243 14.41 2.91 -9.97
CA PRO A 243 15.05 3.96 -10.76
C PRO A 243 15.17 5.27 -9.96
N ILE A 244 16.29 5.98 -10.12
CA ILE A 244 16.59 7.24 -9.40
C ILE A 244 15.44 8.25 -9.51
N LYS A 245 14.81 8.36 -10.70
CA LYS A 245 13.69 9.29 -10.94
C LYS A 245 12.48 9.04 -10.05
N ILE A 246 12.28 7.82 -9.55
CA ILE A 246 11.12 7.49 -8.70
C ILE A 246 11.28 8.10 -7.30
N TRP A 247 12.51 8.19 -6.80
CA TRP A 247 12.78 8.82 -5.50
C TRP A 247 12.31 10.28 -5.44
N ALA A 248 12.28 10.99 -6.57
CA ALA A 248 11.77 12.35 -6.64
C ALA A 248 10.30 12.47 -6.18
N TRP A 249 9.51 11.39 -6.19
CA TRP A 249 8.14 11.40 -5.68
C TRP A 249 8.06 11.67 -4.17
N MET A 250 9.07 11.28 -3.38
CA MET A 250 9.09 11.64 -1.94
C MET A 250 9.20 13.15 -1.72
N LYS A 251 9.70 13.91 -2.72
CA LYS A 251 9.76 15.37 -2.64
C LYS A 251 8.40 16.04 -2.87
N LYS A 252 7.45 15.32 -3.47
CA LYS A 252 6.13 15.86 -3.85
C LYS A 252 5.18 16.07 -2.67
N GLN A 253 5.55 15.58 -1.48
CA GLN A 253 4.78 15.63 -0.22
C GLN A 253 3.39 14.94 -0.31
N PRO A 254 2.97 14.34 0.80
CA PRO A 254 1.94 15.04 1.56
C PRO A 254 2.43 15.37 2.96
N SER A 255 2.14 16.60 3.38
CA SER A 255 2.24 17.04 4.77
C SER A 255 1.10 16.42 5.57
N LEU A 256 1.46 15.84 6.73
CA LEU A 256 0.65 15.12 7.74
C LEU A 256 0.44 13.63 7.51
N PRO A 257 0.17 12.85 8.57
CA PRO A 257 0.12 11.41 8.48
C PRO A 257 -1.00 11.00 7.52
N PRO A 258 -0.66 10.23 6.49
CA PRO A 258 -1.25 8.90 6.43
C PRO A 258 -0.37 7.89 7.13
N VAL A 259 -1.07 7.04 7.86
CA VAL A 259 -0.55 5.83 8.48
C VAL A 259 -0.55 4.81 7.35
N CYS A 260 0.57 4.71 6.65
CA CYS A 260 0.73 3.75 5.57
C CYS A 260 1.85 2.77 5.93
N GLY A 261 1.64 1.50 5.59
CA GLY A 261 2.47 0.39 6.07
C GLY A 261 3.94 0.46 5.63
N GLY A 262 4.25 1.17 4.55
CA GLY A 262 5.60 1.42 4.07
C GLY A 262 6.37 2.45 4.87
N ARG A 263 5.73 3.43 5.53
CA ARG A 263 6.47 4.43 6.34
C ARG A 263 7.16 3.79 7.55
N SER A 264 6.53 2.80 8.18
CA SER A 264 7.18 2.03 9.26
C SER A 264 8.38 1.24 8.73
N ARG A 265 8.30 0.66 7.52
CA ARG A 265 9.48 0.05 6.85
C ARG A 265 10.55 1.10 6.51
N GLY A 266 10.12 2.33 6.26
CA GLY A 266 10.93 3.52 6.09
C GLY A 266 11.89 3.80 7.24
N THR A 267 11.59 3.31 8.45
CA THR A 267 12.41 3.53 9.66
C THR A 267 13.60 2.56 9.79
N ARG A 268 13.83 1.66 8.84
CA ARG A 268 14.99 0.75 8.95
C ARG A 268 16.30 1.52 8.74
N GLY A 269 17.25 1.40 9.66
CA GLY A 269 18.55 2.10 9.63
C GLY A 269 19.30 2.07 8.30
N HIS A 270 19.42 0.89 7.70
CA HIS A 270 20.07 0.71 6.39
C HIS A 270 19.41 1.50 5.25
N LEU A 271 18.13 1.86 5.37
CA LEU A 271 17.44 2.68 4.39
C LEU A 271 17.88 4.16 4.48
N VAL A 272 18.16 4.66 5.68
CA VAL A 272 18.71 6.01 5.89
C VAL A 272 20.01 6.16 5.11
N SER A 273 20.95 5.22 5.31
CA SER A 273 22.22 5.20 4.59
C SER A 273 22.04 5.14 3.07
N SER A 274 21.05 4.39 2.60
CA SER A 274 20.76 4.26 1.17
C SER A 274 20.21 5.55 0.57
N ILE A 275 19.44 6.31 1.33
CA ILE A 275 18.92 7.61 0.89
C ILE A 275 20.05 8.66 0.94
N GLN A 276 20.94 8.61 1.93
CA GLN A 276 22.14 9.44 1.98
C GLN A 276 23.04 9.21 0.76
N GLU A 277 23.18 7.97 0.28
CA GLU A 277 23.94 7.63 -0.94
C GLU A 277 23.43 8.34 -2.21
N LEU A 278 22.14 8.74 -2.24
CA LEU A 278 21.58 9.52 -3.35
C LEU A 278 22.07 10.97 -3.36
N ARG A 279 22.69 11.44 -2.26
CA ARG A 279 23.29 12.78 -2.10
C ARG A 279 22.34 13.93 -2.45
N ASP A 280 21.06 13.75 -2.15
CA ASP A 280 20.00 14.70 -2.46
C ASP A 280 19.41 15.25 -1.16
N LEU A 281 19.83 16.45 -0.78
CA LEU A 281 19.45 17.06 0.50
C LEU A 281 17.95 17.37 0.58
N GLU A 282 17.30 17.72 -0.53
CA GLU A 282 15.85 17.92 -0.55
C GLU A 282 15.11 16.60 -0.32
N LEU A 283 15.59 15.52 -0.93
CA LEU A 283 15.06 14.19 -0.71
C LEU A 283 15.20 13.76 0.75
N LEU A 284 16.37 13.98 1.33
CA LEU A 284 16.70 13.59 2.70
C LEU A 284 15.81 14.33 3.72
N LYS A 285 15.59 15.64 3.53
CA LYS A 285 14.63 16.42 4.34
C LYS A 285 13.22 15.85 4.25
N SER A 286 12.74 15.57 3.04
CA SER A 286 11.40 14.99 2.84
C SER A 286 11.28 13.61 3.47
N TYR A 287 12.31 12.77 3.33
CA TYR A 287 12.35 11.45 3.95
C TYR A 287 12.25 11.53 5.47
N PHE A 288 13.08 12.36 6.13
CA PHE A 288 13.04 12.50 7.58
C PHE A 288 11.65 12.95 8.05
N LEU A 289 11.04 13.96 7.43
CA LEU A 289 9.69 14.39 7.81
C LEU A 289 8.64 13.28 7.63
N LEU A 290 8.77 12.48 6.58
CA LEU A 290 7.81 11.45 6.21
C LEU A 290 7.82 10.26 7.17
N VAL A 291 9.00 9.76 7.55
CA VAL A 291 9.11 8.52 8.35
C VAL A 291 9.20 8.78 9.85
N TRP A 292 9.45 10.02 10.28
CA TRP A 292 9.63 10.32 11.71
C TRP A 292 8.37 10.06 12.54
N SER A 293 7.18 10.23 11.96
CA SER A 293 5.92 9.88 12.64
C SER A 293 5.84 8.41 13.00
N GLU A 294 6.52 7.53 12.27
CA GLU A 294 6.51 6.08 12.46
C GLU A 294 7.68 5.57 13.29
N TRP A 295 8.57 6.46 13.74
CA TRP A 295 9.73 6.07 14.51
C TRP A 295 9.30 5.49 15.87
N GLU A 296 9.47 4.17 16.02
CA GLU A 296 9.20 3.47 17.28
C GLU A 296 10.27 3.75 18.33
N TRP A 297 10.28 4.99 18.80
CA TRP A 297 10.90 5.34 20.07
C TRP A 297 10.16 4.56 21.19
N PRO A 298 10.83 3.69 21.97
CA PRO A 298 12.25 3.75 22.35
C PRO A 298 13.14 2.59 21.83
N TYR A 299 12.73 1.78 20.86
CA TYR A 299 13.50 0.56 20.51
C TYR A 299 14.78 0.83 19.72
N TYR A 300 14.81 1.94 18.97
CA TYR A 300 15.98 2.39 18.21
C TYR A 300 16.12 3.91 18.37
N PRO A 301 16.59 4.46 19.50
CA PRO A 301 16.53 5.91 19.71
C PRO A 301 17.56 6.70 18.88
N ASP A 302 18.66 6.06 18.46
CA ASP A 302 19.87 6.81 18.12
C ASP A 302 20.13 6.98 16.61
N GLU A 303 19.75 6.03 15.75
CA GLU A 303 20.26 6.01 14.36
C GLU A 303 19.72 7.17 13.49
N MET A 304 18.42 7.46 13.59
CA MET A 304 17.82 8.61 12.90
C MET A 304 18.23 9.95 13.51
N GLU A 305 18.33 10.02 14.84
CA GLU A 305 18.82 11.23 15.52
C GLU A 305 20.28 11.52 15.14
N LEU A 306 21.14 10.49 15.15
CA LEU A 306 22.53 10.57 14.74
C LEU A 306 22.64 11.02 13.27
N SER A 307 21.86 10.41 12.38
CA SER A 307 21.88 10.76 10.96
C SER A 307 21.53 12.24 10.74
N ILE A 308 20.52 12.76 11.44
CA ILE A 308 20.20 14.19 11.38
C ILE A 308 21.36 15.06 11.88
N ARG A 309 21.99 14.66 12.98
CA ARG A 309 23.14 15.39 13.54
C ARG A 309 24.33 15.39 12.59
N GLU A 310 24.56 14.30 11.88
CA GLU A 310 25.66 14.16 10.90
C GLU A 310 25.35 14.93 9.62
N ASP A 311 24.18 14.70 9.02
CA ASP A 311 23.79 15.27 7.74
C ASP A 311 23.53 16.77 7.81
N PHE A 312 23.00 17.24 8.94
CA PHE A 312 22.62 18.63 9.12
C PHE A 312 23.47 19.36 10.16
N GLY A 313 24.49 18.77 10.77
CA GLY A 313 25.29 19.42 11.82
C GLY A 313 26.32 20.46 11.36
N GLY A 314 26.67 20.46 10.08
CA GLY A 314 27.66 21.39 9.54
C GLY A 314 27.21 22.85 9.54
N ILE A 315 28.15 23.78 9.67
CA ILE A 315 27.90 25.23 9.53
C ILE A 315 27.23 25.54 8.17
N GLY A 316 27.73 24.93 7.09
CA GLY A 316 27.18 25.08 5.74
C GLY A 316 25.76 24.54 5.56
N MET A 317 25.23 23.81 6.53
CA MET A 317 23.89 23.20 6.47
C MET A 317 22.80 24.07 7.09
N TRP A 318 23.13 25.28 7.56
CA TRP A 318 22.18 26.20 8.20
C TRP A 318 20.88 26.38 7.43
N GLY A 319 20.95 26.73 6.14
CA GLY A 319 19.76 26.97 5.33
C GLY A 319 18.88 25.73 5.17
N HIS A 320 19.47 24.53 5.10
CA HIS A 320 18.73 23.28 5.02
C HIS A 320 18.06 22.92 6.36
N ARG A 321 18.73 23.17 7.49
CA ARG A 321 18.12 23.03 8.82
C ARG A 321 16.94 23.97 9.01
N GLU A 322 17.12 25.24 8.67
CA GLU A 322 16.08 26.25 8.83
C GLU A 322 14.83 25.89 8.01
N ASP A 323 15.02 25.44 6.77
CA ASP A 323 13.92 24.95 5.93
C ASP A 323 13.25 23.70 6.52
N LEU A 324 14.02 22.72 7.00
CA LEU A 324 13.47 21.53 7.64
C LEU A 324 12.65 21.86 8.89
N ILE A 325 13.14 22.80 9.72
CA ILE A 325 12.41 23.31 10.90
C ILE A 325 11.11 24.01 10.48
N LYS A 326 11.13 24.84 9.43
CA LYS A 326 9.91 25.51 8.91
C LYS A 326 8.86 24.50 8.45
N ARG A 327 9.27 23.47 7.70
CA ARG A 327 8.37 22.38 7.27
C ARG A 327 7.82 21.60 8.47
N LEU A 328 8.65 21.34 9.48
CA LEU A 328 8.21 20.67 10.71
C LEU A 328 7.20 21.51 11.50
N TYR A 329 7.38 22.82 11.59
CA TYR A 329 6.40 23.71 12.21
C TYR A 329 5.04 23.64 11.52
N TYR A 330 5.04 23.64 10.18
CA TYR A 330 3.81 23.48 9.41
C TYR A 330 3.11 22.16 9.73
N VAL A 331 3.83 21.04 9.78
CA VAL A 331 3.26 19.74 10.18
C VAL A 331 2.69 19.79 11.61
N LEU A 332 3.42 20.36 12.56
CA LEU A 332 2.95 20.48 13.94
C LEU A 332 1.70 21.36 14.05
N GLU A 333 1.65 22.48 13.31
CA GLU A 333 0.49 23.37 13.26
C GLU A 333 -0.74 22.65 12.73
N GLN A 334 -0.59 21.85 11.67
CA GLN A 334 -1.72 21.10 11.14
C GLN A 334 -2.16 19.95 12.08
N LEU A 335 -1.23 19.31 12.82
CA LEU A 335 -1.60 18.38 13.89
C LEU A 335 -2.36 19.06 15.04
N ASP A 336 -2.08 20.35 15.29
CA ASP A 336 -2.76 21.15 16.30
C ASP A 336 -4.19 21.56 15.89
N GLN A 337 -4.54 21.50 14.60
CA GLN A 337 -5.91 21.75 14.11
C GLN A 337 -6.90 20.63 14.49
N GLY A 338 -6.40 19.48 14.97
CA GLY A 338 -7.20 18.41 15.54
C GLY A 338 -7.72 17.38 14.52
N LEU A 339 -8.32 16.31 15.05
CA LEU A 339 -8.75 15.14 14.28
C LEU A 339 -9.74 15.49 13.16
N GLU A 340 -10.69 16.40 13.39
CA GLU A 340 -11.69 16.76 12.37
C GLU A 340 -11.06 17.36 11.11
N TYR A 341 -10.09 18.26 11.27
CA TYR A 341 -9.33 18.81 10.14
C TYR A 341 -8.57 17.71 9.42
N LEU A 342 -7.91 16.83 10.17
CA LEU A 342 -7.08 15.78 9.61
C LEU A 342 -7.90 14.72 8.87
N VAL A 343 -9.08 14.34 9.38
CA VAL A 343 -10.02 13.41 8.74
C VAL A 343 -10.58 13.97 7.43
N GLN A 344 -10.80 15.29 7.33
CA GLN A 344 -11.21 15.93 6.08
C GLN A 344 -10.18 15.81 4.97
N HIS A 345 -8.89 15.77 5.33
CA HIS A 345 -7.78 15.69 4.37
C HIS A 345 -7.27 14.25 4.22
N ASN A 346 -7.52 13.41 5.21
CA ASN A 346 -7.18 12.01 5.22
C ASN A 346 -8.18 11.21 6.07
N PRO A 347 -9.22 10.61 5.46
CA PRO A 347 -10.30 9.96 6.19
C PRO A 347 -9.88 8.71 6.96
N TYR A 348 -8.64 8.24 6.77
CA TYR A 348 -8.11 7.02 7.38
C TYR A 348 -7.19 7.30 8.57
N ILE A 349 -7.00 8.57 8.95
CA ILE A 349 -6.26 8.92 10.16
C ILE A 349 -7.14 8.70 11.39
N ASP A 350 -6.59 8.03 12.40
CA ASP A 350 -7.25 7.87 13.69
C ASP A 350 -6.59 8.72 14.78
N GLN A 351 -7.29 8.85 15.91
CA GLN A 351 -6.84 9.63 17.05
C GLN A 351 -5.51 9.09 17.64
N ILE A 352 -5.32 7.76 17.64
CA ILE A 352 -4.13 7.12 18.22
C ILE A 352 -2.88 7.54 17.42
N ASN A 353 -2.97 7.52 16.10
CA ASN A 353 -1.89 7.90 15.21
C ASN A 353 -1.50 9.37 15.39
N ILE A 354 -2.47 10.26 15.59
CA ILE A 354 -2.22 11.68 15.90
C ILE A 354 -1.52 11.83 17.25
N GLU A 355 -2.04 11.16 18.28
CA GLU A 355 -1.49 11.18 19.64
C GLU A 355 -0.05 10.64 19.68
N MET A 356 0.29 9.69 18.83
CA MET A 356 1.64 9.15 18.71
C MET A 356 2.57 10.03 17.85
N ALA A 357 2.08 10.56 16.72
CA ALA A 357 2.90 11.33 15.79
C ALA A 357 3.36 12.67 16.38
N LYS A 358 2.50 13.37 17.13
CA LYS A 358 2.80 14.71 17.64
C LYS A 358 3.99 14.76 18.61
N PRO A 359 4.08 13.90 19.65
CA PRO A 359 5.28 13.81 20.50
C PRO A 359 6.54 13.45 19.72
N ARG A 360 6.44 12.56 18.72
CA ARG A 360 7.56 12.18 17.85
C ARG A 360 8.08 13.39 17.07
N TYR A 361 7.20 14.16 16.43
CA TYR A 361 7.59 15.37 15.71
C TYR A 361 8.16 16.47 16.62
N ARG A 362 7.66 16.60 17.86
CA ARG A 362 8.30 17.50 18.85
C ARG A 362 9.71 17.05 19.21
N LYS A 363 9.95 15.75 19.34
CA LYS A 363 11.30 15.22 19.54
C LYS A 363 12.23 15.54 18.36
N LEU A 364 11.74 15.47 17.11
CA LEU A 364 12.51 15.93 15.93
C LEU A 364 12.88 17.41 16.06
N GLN A 365 11.92 18.23 16.46
CA GLN A 365 12.12 19.65 16.66
C GLN A 365 13.24 19.90 17.68
N ASP A 366 13.21 19.22 18.81
CA ASP A 366 14.24 19.33 19.86
C ASP A 366 15.64 18.95 19.33
N VAL A 367 15.73 17.88 18.53
CA VAL A 367 16.99 17.44 17.90
C VAL A 367 17.52 18.52 16.97
N LEU A 368 16.68 19.08 16.09
CA LEU A 368 17.08 20.10 15.14
C LEU A 368 17.53 21.40 15.83
N LEU A 369 16.81 21.82 16.87
CA LEU A 369 17.16 23.01 17.67
C LEU A 369 18.47 22.83 18.45
N ASP A 370 18.74 21.62 18.97
CA ASP A 370 20.01 21.32 19.64
C ASP A 370 21.19 21.34 18.67
N VAL A 371 21.04 20.76 17.48
CA VAL A 371 22.04 20.85 16.40
C VAL A 371 22.34 22.31 16.07
N ASP A 372 21.29 23.12 15.99
CA ASP A 372 21.41 24.52 15.63
C ASP A 372 22.13 25.36 16.71
N SER A 373 21.76 25.15 17.98
CA SER A 373 22.42 25.77 19.13
C SER A 373 23.91 25.42 19.19
N LYS A 374 24.28 24.15 18.97
CA LYS A 374 25.67 23.69 18.95
C LYS A 374 26.47 24.31 17.80
N THR A 375 25.86 24.41 16.63
CA THR A 375 26.48 25.03 15.45
C THR A 375 26.76 26.51 15.69
N MET A 376 25.79 27.23 16.26
CA MET A 376 25.93 28.66 16.59
C MET A 376 27.02 28.92 17.63
N LYS A 377 27.10 28.10 18.69
CA LYS A 377 28.19 28.19 19.68
C LYS A 377 29.56 28.03 19.03
N THR A 378 29.69 27.06 18.12
CA THR A 378 30.95 26.78 17.41
C THR A 378 31.36 27.94 16.50
N LEU A 379 30.39 28.56 15.80
CA LEU A 379 30.59 29.77 15.00
C LEU A 379 31.09 30.94 15.84
N THR A 380 30.43 31.22 16.97
CA THR A 380 30.82 32.33 17.86
C THR A 380 32.21 32.13 18.44
N GLN A 381 32.55 30.90 18.86
CA GLN A 381 33.89 30.57 19.35
C GLN A 381 34.95 30.76 18.27
N SER A 382 34.71 30.25 17.06
CA SER A 382 35.64 30.38 15.92
C SER A 382 35.87 31.84 15.54
N HIS A 383 34.81 32.66 15.54
CA HIS A 383 34.92 34.09 15.26
C HIS A 383 35.70 34.83 16.36
N SER A 384 35.46 34.50 17.63
CA SER A 384 36.21 35.07 18.75
C SER A 384 37.70 34.71 18.66
N THR A 385 38.05 33.46 18.32
CA THR A 385 39.44 33.03 18.15
C THR A 385 40.12 33.75 16.98
N PHE A 386 39.42 33.90 15.86
CA PHE A 386 39.95 34.59 14.68
C PHE A 386 40.20 36.08 14.95
N MET A 387 39.26 36.76 15.62
CA MET A 387 39.43 38.17 16.00
C MET A 387 40.59 38.35 17.00
N CYS A 388 40.77 37.42 17.96
CA CYS A 388 41.93 37.43 18.85
C CYS A 388 43.26 37.24 18.09
N ALA A 389 43.30 36.39 17.07
CA ALA A 389 44.48 36.18 16.23
C ALA A 389 44.84 37.40 15.38
N LEU A 390 43.84 38.14 14.88
CA LEU A 390 44.06 39.38 14.12
C LEU A 390 44.52 40.55 14.99
N HIS A 391 44.16 40.56 16.28
CA HIS A 391 44.57 41.59 17.24
C HIS A 391 45.93 41.33 17.90
N HIS A 392 46.58 40.20 17.60
CA HIS A 392 47.99 39.95 17.91
C HIS A 392 48.82 39.95 16.63
N PRO A 393 49.21 41.13 16.09
CA PRO A 393 50.26 41.17 15.08
C PRO A 393 51.53 40.59 15.72
N CYS A 394 52.03 39.48 15.16
CA CYS A 394 53.37 39.00 15.47
C CYS A 394 54.34 40.15 15.17
N LEU A 395 55.02 40.61 16.23
CA LEU A 395 56.18 41.49 16.16
C LEU A 395 57.38 40.79 15.53
#